data_AF-U7V533-F1
#
_entry.id   AF-U7V533-F1
#
_cell.length_a   1.000
_cell.length_b   1.000
_cell.length_c   1.000
_cell.angle_alpha   90.00
_cell.angle_beta   90.00
_cell.angle_gamma   90.00
#
_symmetry.space_group_name_H-M   'P 1'
#
loop_
_entity.id
_entity.type
_entity.pdbx_description
1 polymer ?
#
loop_
_entity_poly.entity_id
_entity_poly.type
_entity_poly.pdbx_seq_one_letter_code
_entity_poly.pdbx_strand_id
1 'polypeptide(L)'
;MKVTPGQILKIYLGSSGQAFGTRPAEGGAGYGKGGSSKLSPTSVIPAEEQKILSDLKADSIVIYGGSGGGSSAIVTADPANPAQETVLVVAGGGGGAGLRGTADDSRNTSDHKRDASWENYGFPYMGMGGDSIHPLHYGGDGWSVDGNFYGYRNYYGFYEGKQLFVHGGKRGYGGIGGKGSEPAELPNIDPFVFKSVEQTPVTIRTMSTTGGIGGDGLRAHGADGVAAYGYAYSTHKFYGDDANASEYVHAVSGYAVSPGGGAGWGGGSSGGVLALGMQKYDEHSGEVYAIGMGVTMGGGGGGDSYISPEIGGTYFTASTDLEPGYLEYGFCFPA
;
A
#
# COMPACT_ATOMS: atom_id res chain seq x y z
N MET A 1 -24.14 16.69 28.55
CA MET A 1 -24.52 17.57 27.42
C MET A 1 -25.77 18.38 27.75
N LYS A 2 -25.71 19.72 27.66
CA LYS A 2 -26.91 20.57 27.69
C LYS A 2 -27.55 20.51 26.30
N VAL A 3 -28.62 19.74 26.15
CA VAL A 3 -29.40 19.71 24.90
C VAL A 3 -30.38 20.87 24.92
N THR A 4 -30.35 21.73 23.91
CA THR A 4 -31.36 22.80 23.77
C THR A 4 -32.58 22.27 23.01
N PRO A 5 -33.81 22.65 23.40
CA PRO A 5 -35.00 22.30 22.62
C PRO A 5 -34.84 22.74 21.16
N GLY A 6 -35.06 21.80 20.24
CA GLY A 6 -34.91 22.03 18.80
C GLY A 6 -33.51 21.77 18.24
N GLN A 7 -32.52 21.41 19.05
CA GLN A 7 -31.16 21.10 18.58
C GLN A 7 -31.13 19.96 17.55
N ILE A 8 -30.36 20.15 16.48
CA ILE A 8 -30.25 19.18 15.38
C ILE A 8 -29.04 18.28 15.62
N LEU A 9 -29.23 16.97 15.44
CA LEU A 9 -28.14 16.00 15.34
C LEU A 9 -27.97 15.58 13.88
N LYS A 10 -26.74 15.65 13.38
CA LYS A 10 -26.38 15.09 12.07
C LYS A 10 -25.49 13.88 12.26
N ILE A 11 -25.79 12.85 11.49
CA ILE A 11 -25.04 11.60 11.47
C ILE A 11 -24.40 11.45 10.10
N TYR A 12 -23.07 11.37 10.09
CA TYR A 12 -22.26 11.07 8.93
C TYR A 12 -21.89 9.60 8.97
N LEU A 13 -22.23 8.87 7.91
CA LEU A 13 -21.86 7.47 7.75
C LEU A 13 -20.62 7.37 6.86
N GLY A 14 -19.55 6.83 7.41
CA GLY A 14 -18.33 6.51 6.69
C GLY A 14 -18.50 5.23 5.87
N SER A 15 -18.07 5.24 4.61
CA SER A 15 -17.99 4.03 3.79
C SER A 15 -16.63 3.36 3.96
N SER A 16 -16.62 2.04 3.79
CA SER A 16 -15.37 1.27 3.75
C SER A 16 -14.49 1.70 2.57
N GLY A 17 -13.20 1.40 2.69
CA GLY A 17 -12.28 1.38 1.55
C GLY A 17 -12.59 0.22 0.60
N GLN A 18 -12.06 0.30 -0.62
CA GLN A 18 -12.25 -0.67 -1.67
C GLN A 18 -10.89 -1.23 -2.11
N ALA A 19 -10.84 -2.53 -2.39
CA ALA A 19 -9.65 -3.19 -2.92
C ALA A 19 -10.04 -4.08 -4.09
N PHE A 20 -9.37 -3.88 -5.23
CA PHE A 20 -9.64 -4.65 -6.44
C PHE A 20 -8.40 -5.31 -7.03
N GLY A 21 -7.20 -4.93 -6.56
CA GLY A 21 -5.93 -5.44 -7.03
C GLY A 21 -5.49 -4.90 -8.38
N THR A 22 -6.32 -5.00 -9.41
CA THR A 22 -5.94 -4.67 -10.80
C THR A 22 -6.52 -3.37 -11.31
N ARG A 23 -7.30 -2.67 -10.49
CA ARG A 23 -7.90 -1.38 -10.83
C ARG A 23 -7.78 -0.38 -9.67
N PRO A 24 -7.69 0.92 -9.97
CA PRO A 24 -7.76 1.99 -9.00
C PRO A 24 -8.96 1.90 -8.04
N ALA A 25 -8.81 2.42 -6.83
CA ALA A 25 -9.89 2.60 -5.87
C ALA A 25 -9.94 4.03 -5.31
N GLU A 26 -11.15 4.58 -5.20
CA GLU A 26 -11.40 5.83 -4.48
C GLU A 26 -11.43 5.58 -2.97
N GLY A 27 -11.00 6.58 -2.21
CA GLY A 27 -11.11 6.54 -0.75
C GLY A 27 -12.56 6.54 -0.29
N GLY A 28 -12.82 5.89 0.85
CA GLY A 28 -14.15 5.86 1.45
C GLY A 28 -14.66 7.27 1.76
N ALA A 29 -15.94 7.52 1.50
CA ALA A 29 -16.61 8.77 1.82
C ALA A 29 -17.01 8.81 3.30
N GLY A 30 -17.32 9.99 3.83
CA GLY A 30 -17.75 10.14 5.22
C GLY A 30 -17.61 11.57 5.71
N TYR A 31 -17.53 11.73 7.03
CA TYR A 31 -17.19 13.00 7.66
C TYR A 31 -15.81 13.47 7.18
N GLY A 32 -14.79 12.63 7.34
CA GLY A 32 -13.53 12.68 6.61
C GLY A 32 -13.51 11.63 5.48
N LYS A 33 -12.76 11.93 4.42
CA LYS A 33 -12.56 11.00 3.29
C LYS A 33 -11.27 10.20 3.46
N GLY A 34 -11.34 8.89 3.25
CA GLY A 34 -10.15 8.03 3.20
C GLY A 34 -9.26 8.37 1.99
N GLY A 35 -8.03 7.88 2.02
CA GLY A 35 -7.08 8.03 0.92
C GLY A 35 -7.37 7.06 -0.22
N SER A 36 -7.20 7.52 -1.46
CA SER A 36 -7.36 6.71 -2.68
C SER A 36 -6.09 5.91 -3.02
N SER A 37 -6.21 4.93 -3.91
CA SER A 37 -5.08 4.22 -4.52
C SER A 37 -5.12 4.32 -6.04
N LYS A 38 -5.35 5.54 -6.55
CA LYS A 38 -5.77 5.78 -7.96
C LYS A 38 -4.78 6.50 -8.86
N LEU A 39 -3.52 6.67 -8.41
CA LEU A 39 -2.50 7.28 -9.25
C LEU A 39 -2.37 6.51 -10.57
N SER A 40 -2.33 7.24 -11.69
CA SER A 40 -2.18 6.60 -12.99
C SER A 40 -0.71 6.36 -13.31
N PRO A 41 -0.37 5.29 -14.06
CA PRO A 41 0.99 5.09 -14.53
C PRO A 41 1.53 6.31 -15.31
N THR A 42 0.70 6.91 -16.16
CA THR A 42 1.05 8.07 -16.99
C THR A 42 1.38 9.33 -16.20
N SER A 43 0.87 9.47 -14.96
CA SER A 43 1.17 10.62 -14.10
C SER A 43 2.45 10.45 -13.28
N VAL A 44 3.00 9.22 -13.23
CA VAL A 44 4.13 8.86 -12.35
C VAL A 44 5.36 8.48 -13.16
N ILE A 45 5.18 7.72 -14.25
CA ILE A 45 6.26 7.24 -15.10
C ILE A 45 6.64 8.36 -16.08
N PRO A 46 7.91 8.80 -16.15
CA PRO A 46 8.36 9.78 -17.14
C PRO A 46 8.12 9.32 -18.58
N ALA A 47 7.94 10.27 -19.51
CA ALA A 47 7.61 9.97 -20.90
C ALA A 47 8.70 9.15 -21.61
N GLU A 48 9.98 9.41 -21.31
CA GLU A 48 11.09 8.61 -21.85
C GLU A 48 11.02 7.14 -21.41
N GLU A 49 10.64 6.88 -20.16
CA GLU A 49 10.52 5.52 -19.61
C GLU A 49 9.30 4.79 -20.17
N GLN A 50 8.17 5.50 -20.34
CA GLN A 50 6.98 4.93 -20.99
C GLN A 50 7.29 4.49 -22.44
N LYS A 51 8.13 5.27 -23.14
CA LYS A 51 8.57 4.94 -24.49
C LYS A 51 9.43 3.67 -24.49
N ILE A 52 10.39 3.55 -23.57
CA ILE A 52 11.20 2.34 -23.42
C ILE A 52 10.31 1.10 -23.21
N LEU A 53 9.37 1.16 -22.28
CA LEU A 53 8.44 0.07 -22.00
C LEU A 53 7.59 -0.34 -23.21
N SER A 54 7.13 0.66 -23.97
CA SER A 54 6.30 0.46 -25.15
C SER A 54 7.10 -0.14 -26.32
N ASP A 55 8.31 0.38 -26.56
CA ASP A 55 9.20 -0.07 -27.64
C ASP A 55 9.68 -1.51 -27.39
N LEU A 56 9.95 -1.84 -26.12
CA LEU A 56 10.39 -3.17 -25.68
C LEU A 56 9.26 -4.20 -25.58
N LYS A 57 7.99 -3.78 -25.62
CA LYS A 57 6.81 -4.65 -25.42
C LYS A 57 6.93 -5.49 -24.15
N ALA A 58 7.31 -4.85 -23.05
CA ALA A 58 7.55 -5.55 -21.80
C ALA A 58 6.29 -6.25 -21.26
N ASP A 59 6.44 -7.47 -20.75
CA ASP A 59 5.43 -8.06 -19.90
C ASP A 59 5.30 -7.20 -18.64
N SER A 60 4.07 -6.96 -18.18
CA SER A 60 3.82 -5.96 -17.14
C SER A 60 2.93 -6.48 -16.04
N ILE A 61 3.26 -6.08 -14.81
CA ILE A 61 2.36 -6.17 -13.67
C ILE A 61 1.96 -4.79 -13.19
N VAL A 62 0.65 -4.60 -13.02
CA VAL A 62 0.07 -3.34 -12.54
C VAL A 62 -0.89 -3.68 -11.40
N ILE A 63 -0.56 -3.26 -10.18
CA ILE A 63 -1.40 -3.51 -9.00
C ILE A 63 -1.68 -2.25 -8.19
N TYR A 64 -2.87 -2.20 -7.59
CA TYR A 64 -3.34 -1.10 -6.77
C TYR A 64 -3.76 -1.64 -5.41
N GLY A 65 -3.16 -1.12 -4.34
CA GLY A 65 -3.54 -1.42 -2.98
C GLY A 65 -4.99 -1.02 -2.68
N GLY A 66 -5.49 -1.45 -1.52
CA GLY A 66 -6.80 -1.01 -1.03
C GLY A 66 -6.82 0.49 -0.74
N SER A 67 -7.95 1.14 -0.99
CA SER A 67 -8.16 2.51 -0.50
C SER A 67 -8.47 2.50 0.99
N GLY A 68 -8.24 3.63 1.66
CA GLY A 68 -8.61 3.81 3.07
C GLY A 68 -10.10 4.10 3.23
N GLY A 69 -10.67 3.74 4.38
CA GLY A 69 -12.06 4.02 4.75
C GLY A 69 -12.30 5.48 5.14
N GLY A 70 -13.53 5.94 4.90
CA GLY A 70 -13.99 7.23 5.41
C GLY A 70 -14.40 7.15 6.88
N SER A 71 -14.45 8.29 7.57
CA SER A 71 -14.84 8.34 8.98
C SER A 71 -16.33 8.60 9.14
N SER A 72 -16.90 8.03 10.20
CA SER A 72 -18.26 8.36 10.65
C SER A 72 -18.22 9.43 11.72
N ALA A 73 -19.25 10.26 11.83
CA ALA A 73 -19.32 11.25 12.89
C ALA A 73 -20.76 11.55 13.32
N ILE A 74 -20.90 11.91 14.59
CA ILE A 74 -22.11 12.54 15.12
C ILE A 74 -21.75 13.97 15.50
N VAL A 75 -22.52 14.93 14.99
CA VAL A 75 -22.33 16.35 15.28
C VAL A 75 -23.65 16.97 15.67
N THR A 76 -23.59 18.01 16.48
CA THR A 76 -24.74 18.90 16.71
C THR A 76 -24.66 20.09 15.79
N ALA A 77 -25.80 20.60 15.38
CA ALA A 77 -25.92 21.82 14.60
C ALA A 77 -26.95 22.76 15.23
N ASP A 78 -26.66 24.06 15.20
CA ASP A 78 -27.62 25.09 15.58
C ASP A 78 -28.73 25.17 14.51
N PRO A 79 -30.02 25.08 14.88
CA PRO A 79 -31.12 25.28 13.92
C PRO A 79 -31.08 26.64 13.21
N ALA A 80 -30.59 27.68 13.89
CA ALA A 80 -30.43 29.02 13.32
C ALA A 80 -29.19 29.13 12.42
N ASN A 81 -28.20 28.24 12.60
CA ASN A 81 -27.03 28.15 11.73
C ASN A 81 -26.63 26.69 11.47
N PRO A 82 -27.35 25.97 10.60
CA PRO A 82 -27.14 24.53 10.40
C PRO A 82 -25.77 24.17 9.83
N ALA A 83 -25.01 25.14 9.31
CA ALA A 83 -23.65 24.93 8.81
C ALA A 83 -22.60 24.88 9.94
N GLN A 84 -22.91 25.42 11.12
CA GLN A 84 -22.02 25.38 12.27
C GLN A 84 -22.22 24.09 13.06
N GLU A 85 -21.25 23.20 12.94
CA GLU A 85 -21.28 21.88 13.56
C GLU A 85 -20.35 21.81 14.76
N THR A 86 -20.82 21.21 15.84
CA THR A 86 -19.98 20.84 16.99
C THR A 86 -19.88 19.32 17.06
N VAL A 87 -18.66 18.80 16.95
CA VAL A 87 -18.40 17.36 16.90
C VAL A 87 -18.60 16.73 18.27
N LEU A 88 -19.44 15.71 18.32
CA LEU A 88 -19.64 14.87 19.49
C LEU A 88 -18.70 13.66 19.44
N VAL A 89 -18.74 12.90 18.36
CA VAL A 89 -17.96 11.68 18.18
C VAL A 89 -17.47 11.57 16.75
N VAL A 90 -16.25 11.07 16.56
CA VAL A 90 -15.70 10.62 15.27
C VAL A 90 -15.25 9.18 15.45
N ALA A 91 -15.73 8.29 14.58
CA ALA A 91 -15.19 6.95 14.43
C ALA A 91 -14.26 6.95 13.20
N GLY A 92 -12.98 6.69 13.44
CA GLY A 92 -11.96 6.65 12.40
C GLY A 92 -12.23 5.53 11.37
N GLY A 93 -11.84 5.77 10.13
CA GLY A 93 -11.81 4.76 9.07
C GLY A 93 -10.52 3.93 9.15
N GLY A 94 -10.60 2.67 8.76
CA GLY A 94 -9.43 1.81 8.63
C GLY A 94 -8.54 2.18 7.43
N GLY A 95 -7.27 1.80 7.47
CA GLY A 95 -6.35 1.92 6.35
C GLY A 95 -6.58 0.85 5.28
N GLY A 96 -6.08 1.08 4.08
CA GLY A 96 -6.16 0.13 2.98
C GLY A 96 -5.18 -1.05 3.12
N ALA A 97 -5.54 -2.21 2.57
CA ALA A 97 -4.68 -3.39 2.55
C ALA A 97 -3.66 -3.36 1.39
N GLY A 98 -2.43 -3.77 1.68
CA GLY A 98 -1.33 -3.94 0.73
C GLY A 98 -1.37 -5.27 -0.02
N LEU A 99 -0.80 -5.27 -1.22
CA LEU A 99 -0.74 -6.40 -2.13
C LEU A 99 0.70 -6.68 -2.56
N ARG A 100 0.92 -7.88 -3.11
CA ARG A 100 2.17 -8.26 -3.78
C ARG A 100 1.87 -8.84 -5.16
N GLY A 101 2.79 -8.67 -6.10
CA GLY A 101 2.75 -9.35 -7.39
C GLY A 101 4.13 -9.45 -8.03
N THR A 102 4.26 -10.37 -8.99
CA THR A 102 5.48 -10.60 -9.76
C THR A 102 5.21 -10.76 -11.25
N ALA A 103 6.19 -10.40 -12.08
CA ALA A 103 6.24 -10.69 -13.51
C ALA A 103 7.66 -11.16 -13.84
N ASP A 104 7.78 -12.35 -14.42
CA ASP A 104 9.05 -13.03 -14.60
C ASP A 104 9.19 -13.51 -16.06
N ASP A 105 10.42 -13.46 -16.61
CA ASP A 105 10.75 -13.91 -17.96
C ASP A 105 12.07 -14.72 -17.93
N SER A 106 12.05 -15.92 -18.52
CA SER A 106 13.07 -16.97 -18.34
C SER A 106 13.46 -17.68 -19.64
N ARG A 107 14.76 -17.96 -19.79
CA ARG A 107 15.35 -18.65 -20.96
C ARG A 107 15.00 -20.14 -21.07
N ASN A 108 14.49 -20.81 -20.02
CA ASN A 108 14.48 -22.27 -20.00
C ASN A 108 13.23 -22.85 -19.29
N THR A 109 12.24 -23.28 -20.07
CA THR A 109 10.98 -23.84 -19.57
C THR A 109 11.08 -25.31 -19.15
N SER A 110 12.17 -26.01 -19.48
CA SER A 110 12.22 -27.48 -19.39
C SER A 110 13.01 -28.05 -18.20
N ASP A 111 13.80 -27.26 -17.46
CA ASP A 111 14.83 -27.86 -16.59
C ASP A 111 14.98 -27.29 -15.17
N HIS A 112 13.90 -26.80 -14.55
CA HIS A 112 13.89 -26.41 -13.11
C HIS A 112 14.94 -25.35 -12.71
N LYS A 113 15.56 -24.66 -13.68
CA LYS A 113 16.47 -23.53 -13.46
C LYS A 113 15.63 -22.28 -13.15
N ARG A 114 15.08 -22.25 -11.93
CA ARG A 114 14.11 -21.27 -11.40
C ARG A 114 14.32 -19.82 -11.85
N ASP A 115 13.21 -19.14 -12.08
CA ASP A 115 13.05 -17.74 -12.48
C ASP A 115 13.69 -16.77 -11.47
N ALA A 116 13.96 -15.54 -11.91
CA ALA A 116 14.30 -14.44 -11.00
C ALA A 116 13.01 -13.98 -10.30
N SER A 117 12.50 -14.78 -9.36
CA SER A 117 11.16 -14.65 -8.80
C SER A 117 11.13 -14.65 -7.26
N TRP A 118 9.98 -14.24 -6.70
CA TRP A 118 9.78 -14.15 -5.25
C TRP A 118 9.49 -15.52 -4.62
N GLU A 119 9.79 -15.68 -3.33
CA GLU A 119 9.30 -16.83 -2.58
C GLU A 119 7.76 -16.85 -2.59
N ASN A 120 7.19 -17.81 -3.33
CA ASN A 120 5.77 -18.14 -3.32
C ASN A 120 5.46 -19.39 -2.48
N TYR A 121 6.45 -19.93 -1.75
CA TYR A 121 6.30 -21.17 -0.96
C TYR A 121 5.68 -20.96 0.43
N GLY A 122 5.50 -19.70 0.87
CA GLY A 122 4.74 -19.32 2.05
C GLY A 122 3.40 -18.68 1.68
N PHE A 123 2.44 -18.70 2.61
CA PHE A 123 1.16 -17.99 2.46
C PHE A 123 1.39 -16.56 1.95
N PRO A 124 0.55 -16.02 1.04
CA PRO A 124 0.67 -14.64 0.58
C PRO A 124 0.57 -13.70 1.78
N TYR A 125 1.70 -13.13 2.20
CA TYR A 125 1.73 -12.11 3.25
C TYR A 125 1.28 -10.78 2.64
N MET A 126 0.01 -10.46 2.89
CA MET A 126 -0.63 -9.22 2.46
C MET A 126 -0.46 -8.19 3.59
N GLY A 127 -0.08 -6.96 3.25
CA GLY A 127 -0.05 -5.88 4.23
C GLY A 127 -1.47 -5.62 4.71
N MET A 128 -1.78 -5.83 5.98
CA MET A 128 -3.09 -5.44 6.52
C MET A 128 -3.14 -3.94 6.73
N GLY A 129 -4.27 -3.33 6.38
CA GLY A 129 -4.54 -1.94 6.74
C GLY A 129 -4.65 -1.80 8.25
N GLY A 130 -4.27 -0.63 8.76
CA GLY A 130 -4.41 -0.29 10.16
C GLY A 130 -5.88 -0.22 10.56
N ASP A 131 -6.25 -0.93 11.61
CA ASP A 131 -7.61 -0.91 12.14
C ASP A 131 -7.88 0.40 12.91
N SER A 132 -9.10 0.95 12.88
CA SER A 132 -9.48 2.05 13.76
C SER A 132 -9.79 1.60 15.21
N ILE A 133 -9.86 0.28 15.46
CA ILE A 133 -10.35 -0.34 16.71
C ILE A 133 -9.30 -1.30 17.33
N HIS A 134 -8.04 -0.88 17.51
CA HIS A 134 -7.14 -1.70 18.35
C HIS A 134 -7.62 -1.62 19.82
N PRO A 135 -7.61 -2.71 20.65
CA PRO A 135 -8.24 -2.81 21.99
C PRO A 135 -7.77 -1.80 23.06
N LEU A 136 -6.92 -0.85 22.67
CA LEU A 136 -6.55 0.33 23.42
C LEU A 136 -6.98 1.57 22.62
N HIS A 137 -8.29 1.78 22.45
CA HIS A 137 -8.98 3.07 22.16
C HIS A 137 -8.51 3.98 21.00
N TYR A 138 -7.55 3.57 20.17
CA TYR A 138 -6.89 4.43 19.18
C TYR A 138 -6.60 3.61 17.91
N GLY A 139 -6.65 4.24 16.74
CA GLY A 139 -6.38 3.57 15.46
C GLY A 139 -5.02 2.85 15.41
N GLY A 140 -4.78 2.05 14.38
CA GLY A 140 -3.64 1.15 14.23
C GLY A 140 -2.74 1.57 13.08
N ASP A 141 -1.45 1.27 13.22
CA ASP A 141 -0.52 1.33 12.10
C ASP A 141 -0.88 0.26 11.06
N GLY A 142 -0.65 0.57 9.79
CA GLY A 142 -0.68 -0.43 8.74
C GLY A 142 0.44 -1.44 8.96
N TRP A 143 0.19 -2.70 8.59
CA TRP A 143 1.19 -3.75 8.75
C TRP A 143 2.27 -3.61 7.69
N SER A 144 3.51 -3.82 8.13
CA SER A 144 4.62 -4.03 7.23
C SER A 144 4.46 -5.36 6.50
N VAL A 145 5.00 -5.44 5.29
CA VAL A 145 5.16 -6.69 4.56
C VAL A 145 6.61 -7.09 4.61
N ASP A 146 6.84 -8.33 5.03
CA ASP A 146 8.13 -8.99 4.96
C ASP A 146 8.09 -10.18 3.99
N GLY A 147 9.24 -10.56 3.46
CA GLY A 147 9.35 -11.72 2.58
C GLY A 147 10.78 -12.07 2.29
N ASN A 148 11.05 -13.38 2.19
CA ASN A 148 12.34 -13.83 1.71
C ASN A 148 12.38 -13.74 0.20
N PHE A 149 13.52 -13.24 -0.27
CA PHE A 149 13.79 -13.03 -1.67
C PHE A 149 14.88 -14.00 -2.13
N TYR A 150 14.56 -14.94 -3.02
CA TYR A 150 15.53 -15.89 -3.57
C TYR A 150 16.14 -15.36 -4.85
N GLY A 151 17.15 -14.51 -4.72
CA GLY A 151 17.89 -13.96 -5.87
C GLY A 151 19.13 -14.75 -6.27
N TYR A 152 19.62 -15.67 -5.41
CA TYR A 152 20.99 -16.18 -5.52
C TYR A 152 21.10 -17.67 -5.23
N ARG A 153 21.80 -18.40 -6.11
CA ARG A 153 22.23 -19.79 -5.88
C ARG A 153 23.68 -19.75 -5.42
N ASN A 154 23.94 -20.15 -4.18
CA ASN A 154 25.33 -20.25 -3.71
C ASN A 154 26.09 -21.38 -4.43
N TYR A 155 27.42 -21.41 -4.30
CA TYR A 155 28.32 -22.40 -4.91
C TYR A 155 27.90 -23.87 -4.69
N TYR A 156 27.10 -24.15 -3.65
CA TYR A 156 26.62 -25.48 -3.27
C TYR A 156 25.20 -25.80 -3.77
N GLY A 157 24.60 -24.91 -4.53
CA GLY A 157 23.32 -25.15 -5.17
C GLY A 157 22.08 -24.81 -4.35
N PHE A 158 22.23 -24.16 -3.20
CA PHE A 158 21.13 -23.69 -2.34
C PHE A 158 20.73 -22.26 -2.67
N TYR A 159 19.44 -21.96 -2.55
CA TYR A 159 18.90 -20.61 -2.68
C TYR A 159 19.07 -19.86 -1.36
N GLU A 160 19.83 -18.77 -1.36
CA GLU A 160 19.85 -17.86 -0.21
C GLU A 160 18.72 -16.84 -0.34
N GLY A 161 17.74 -16.94 0.55
CA GLY A 161 16.70 -15.93 0.74
C GLY A 161 17.24 -14.75 1.53
N LYS A 162 17.01 -13.51 1.09
CA LYS A 162 17.23 -12.32 1.93
C LYS A 162 15.90 -11.66 2.23
N GLN A 163 15.69 -11.28 3.48
CA GLN A 163 14.47 -10.62 3.90
C GLN A 163 14.50 -9.16 3.43
N LEU A 164 13.42 -8.71 2.81
CA LEU A 164 13.14 -7.28 2.60
C LEU A 164 11.91 -6.89 3.41
N PHE A 165 11.83 -5.61 3.74
CA PHE A 165 10.67 -5.05 4.43
C PHE A 165 10.14 -3.83 3.70
N VAL A 166 8.82 -3.77 3.52
CA VAL A 166 8.12 -2.54 3.13
C VAL A 166 7.20 -2.14 4.26
N HIS A 167 7.43 -0.95 4.80
CA HIS A 167 6.73 -0.47 5.99
C HIS A 167 5.30 -0.06 5.67
N GLY A 168 4.40 -0.37 6.61
CA GLY A 168 3.05 0.16 6.61
C GLY A 168 3.01 1.63 7.01
N GLY A 169 1.88 2.27 6.73
CA GLY A 169 1.58 3.64 7.10
C GLY A 169 1.34 3.78 8.59
N LYS A 170 1.59 4.98 9.11
CA LYS A 170 1.35 5.33 10.51
C LYS A 170 -0.07 5.80 10.72
N ARG A 171 -0.64 5.47 11.87
CA ARG A 171 -1.95 5.97 12.28
C ARG A 171 -1.97 7.49 12.46
N GLY A 172 -3.15 8.07 12.34
CA GLY A 172 -3.43 9.37 12.97
C GLY A 172 -3.52 9.20 14.49
N TYR A 173 -3.15 10.24 15.25
CA TYR A 173 -3.27 10.22 16.71
C TYR A 173 -3.48 11.62 17.29
N GLY A 174 -4.49 11.78 18.13
CA GLY A 174 -4.69 13.00 18.90
C GLY A 174 -4.93 14.25 18.04
N GLY A 175 -5.57 14.07 16.88
CA GLY A 175 -5.77 15.15 15.91
C GLY A 175 -4.58 15.43 14.99
N ILE A 176 -3.49 14.68 15.11
CA ILE A 176 -2.32 14.79 14.24
C ILE A 176 -2.35 13.65 13.23
N GLY A 177 -2.14 13.95 11.95
CA GLY A 177 -2.07 12.98 10.87
C GLY A 177 -0.84 12.09 10.96
N GLY A 178 -0.99 10.85 10.48
CA GLY A 178 0.08 9.86 10.42
C GLY A 178 1.24 10.33 9.53
N LYS A 179 2.48 10.05 9.95
CA LYS A 179 3.71 10.64 9.39
C LYS A 179 4.25 10.00 8.11
N GLY A 180 3.49 9.12 7.46
CA GLY A 180 3.97 8.34 6.31
C GLY A 180 4.65 7.04 6.74
N SER A 181 4.96 6.17 5.79
CA SER A 181 5.78 4.98 6.06
C SER A 181 7.26 5.35 6.12
N GLU A 182 8.04 4.52 6.81
CA GLU A 182 9.49 4.54 6.67
C GLU A 182 9.90 4.04 5.26
N PRO A 183 11.10 4.37 4.76
CA PRO A 183 11.65 3.80 3.53
C PRO A 183 11.72 2.28 3.61
N ALA A 184 11.56 1.59 2.48
CA ALA A 184 11.72 0.14 2.46
C ALA A 184 13.14 -0.28 2.88
N GLU A 185 13.23 -1.31 3.71
CA GLU A 185 14.50 -1.93 4.07
C GLU A 185 14.85 -2.99 3.04
N LEU A 186 15.96 -2.74 2.37
CA LEU A 186 16.40 -3.45 1.21
C LEU A 186 17.75 -4.12 1.55
N PRO A 187 17.89 -5.46 1.44
CA PRO A 187 19.09 -6.14 1.89
C PRO A 187 20.31 -5.75 1.04
N ASN A 188 21.43 -5.41 1.67
CA ASN A 188 22.70 -5.28 0.96
C ASN A 188 23.16 -6.67 0.49
N ILE A 189 23.07 -6.93 -0.81
CA ILE A 189 23.57 -8.18 -1.41
C ILE A 189 24.52 -7.75 -2.53
N ASP A 190 25.76 -8.18 -2.52
CA ASP A 190 26.63 -8.12 -3.69
C ASP A 190 26.26 -9.32 -4.59
N PRO A 191 25.89 -9.16 -5.87
CA PRO A 191 26.00 -7.97 -6.74
C PRO A 191 24.69 -7.18 -6.95
N PHE A 192 23.73 -7.29 -6.03
CA PHE A 192 22.50 -6.51 -6.07
C PHE A 192 22.75 -5.06 -5.64
N VAL A 193 22.67 -4.19 -6.60
CA VAL A 193 22.57 -2.77 -6.35
C VAL A 193 21.10 -2.40 -6.56
N PHE A 194 20.43 -1.82 -5.55
CA PHE A 194 19.18 -1.05 -5.76
C PHE A 194 19.43 0.26 -6.54
N LYS A 195 20.49 0.31 -7.32
CA LYS A 195 20.78 1.37 -8.26
C LYS A 195 20.35 0.85 -9.60
N SER A 196 19.73 1.71 -10.40
CA SER A 196 19.53 1.41 -11.80
C SER A 196 20.87 0.95 -12.40
N VAL A 197 20.86 -0.24 -12.98
CA VAL A 197 22.03 -0.77 -13.67
C VAL A 197 21.78 -0.53 -15.14
N GLU A 198 22.68 0.19 -15.80
CA GLU A 198 22.80 0.20 -17.26
C GLU A 198 24.08 -0.54 -17.59
N GLN A 199 23.98 -1.85 -17.80
CA GLN A 199 25.09 -2.67 -18.25
C GLN A 199 24.68 -3.32 -19.55
N THR A 200 25.57 -3.40 -20.53
CA THR A 200 25.26 -4.23 -21.69
C THR A 200 25.50 -5.68 -21.30
N PRO A 201 24.51 -6.59 -21.42
CA PRO A 201 23.24 -6.42 -22.13
C PRO A 201 21.99 -6.07 -21.30
N VAL A 202 22.05 -5.96 -19.97
CA VAL A 202 20.89 -5.75 -19.08
C VAL A 202 20.75 -4.36 -18.48
N THR A 203 19.53 -3.82 -18.56
CA THR A 203 19.11 -2.63 -17.80
C THR A 203 18.08 -2.99 -16.74
N ILE A 204 18.28 -2.54 -15.50
CA ILE A 204 17.33 -2.70 -14.38
C ILE A 204 17.01 -1.34 -13.78
N ARG A 205 15.74 -1.10 -13.45
CA ARG A 205 15.24 0.03 -12.67
C ARG A 205 14.39 -0.45 -11.51
N THR A 206 14.74 0.00 -10.32
CA THR A 206 14.03 -0.26 -9.05
C THR A 206 13.63 1.06 -8.41
N MET A 207 12.47 1.09 -7.75
CA MET A 207 11.96 2.30 -7.08
C MET A 207 11.28 1.93 -5.76
N SER A 208 11.56 2.72 -4.72
CA SER A 208 10.82 2.69 -3.45
C SER A 208 10.30 4.08 -3.13
N THR A 209 9.05 4.14 -2.65
CA THR A 209 8.39 5.39 -2.28
C THR A 209 7.80 5.27 -0.88
N THR A 210 8.14 6.21 0.00
CA THR A 210 7.58 6.33 1.35
C THR A 210 6.13 6.81 1.29
N GLY A 211 5.30 6.35 2.22
CA GLY A 211 3.90 6.75 2.29
C GLY A 211 3.68 8.24 2.52
N GLY A 212 2.57 8.77 2.01
CA GLY A 212 2.13 10.16 2.21
C GLY A 212 1.56 10.39 3.61
N ILE A 213 1.58 11.66 4.05
CA ILE A 213 1.16 12.10 5.38
C ILE A 213 -0.37 12.30 5.43
N GLY A 214 -1.01 11.83 6.51
CA GLY A 214 -2.44 12.03 6.74
C GLY A 214 -2.78 13.45 7.17
N GLY A 215 -4.04 13.86 7.02
CA GLY A 215 -4.48 15.20 7.44
C GLY A 215 -4.57 15.37 8.96
N ASP A 216 -4.62 16.63 9.42
CA ASP A 216 -4.82 16.99 10.82
C ASP A 216 -6.29 17.36 11.12
N GLY A 217 -6.68 17.26 12.40
CA GLY A 217 -7.95 17.74 12.93
C GLY A 217 -9.09 16.71 12.93
N LEU A 218 -10.27 17.14 13.40
CA LEU A 218 -11.45 16.28 13.62
C LEU A 218 -12.07 15.72 12.33
N ARG A 219 -11.80 16.37 11.20
CA ARG A 219 -12.31 16.01 9.87
C ARG A 219 -11.17 15.67 8.92
N ALA A 220 -10.12 15.04 9.44
CA ALA A 220 -8.93 14.76 8.66
C ALA A 220 -9.19 13.74 7.56
N HIS A 221 -8.54 13.97 6.42
CA HIS A 221 -8.49 13.03 5.32
C HIS A 221 -7.35 12.02 5.53
N GLY A 222 -7.58 10.78 5.13
CA GLY A 222 -6.49 9.81 5.00
C GLY A 222 -5.60 10.17 3.80
N ALA A 223 -4.32 9.82 3.88
CA ALA A 223 -3.39 10.12 2.79
C ALA A 223 -3.65 9.23 1.57
N ASP A 224 -3.60 9.81 0.37
CA ASP A 224 -3.61 9.05 -0.87
C ASP A 224 -2.36 8.14 -0.97
N GLY A 225 -2.55 6.98 -1.57
CA GLY A 225 -1.51 6.02 -1.90
C GLY A 225 -0.44 6.64 -2.79
N VAL A 226 0.80 6.21 -2.58
CA VAL A 226 1.97 6.61 -3.37
C VAL A 226 2.33 5.53 -4.37
N ALA A 227 3.01 5.88 -5.46
CA ALA A 227 3.33 4.93 -6.52
C ALA A 227 4.83 4.61 -6.60
N ALA A 228 5.15 3.41 -7.06
CA ALA A 228 6.48 3.02 -7.52
C ALA A 228 6.38 2.28 -8.85
N TYR A 229 7.42 2.42 -9.67
CA TYR A 229 7.54 1.70 -10.92
C TYR A 229 8.97 1.21 -11.16
N GLY A 230 9.11 0.14 -11.92
CA GLY A 230 10.39 -0.45 -12.27
C GLY A 230 10.29 -1.26 -13.55
N TYR A 231 11.45 -1.59 -14.11
CA TYR A 231 11.57 -2.52 -15.23
C TYR A 231 12.90 -3.23 -15.21
N ALA A 232 12.97 -4.35 -15.89
CA ALA A 232 14.22 -5.00 -16.25
C ALA A 232 14.13 -5.40 -17.71
N TYR A 233 15.19 -5.19 -18.49
CA TYR A 233 15.25 -5.70 -19.85
C TYR A 233 16.67 -6.12 -20.24
N SER A 234 16.77 -7.11 -21.12
CA SER A 234 18.03 -7.65 -21.64
C SER A 234 18.06 -7.57 -23.15
N THR A 235 19.01 -6.81 -23.68
CA THR A 235 19.33 -6.70 -25.11
C THR A 235 20.14 -7.89 -25.65
N HIS A 236 20.39 -8.90 -24.81
CA HIS A 236 21.11 -10.08 -25.24
C HIS A 236 20.27 -10.79 -26.30
N LYS A 237 20.79 -10.85 -27.52
CA LYS A 237 20.21 -11.62 -28.61
C LYS A 237 20.43 -13.11 -28.34
N PHE A 238 19.38 -13.91 -28.41
CA PHE A 238 19.49 -15.36 -28.31
C PHE A 238 19.62 -16.00 -29.69
N TYR A 239 20.61 -16.87 -29.82
CA TYR A 239 20.60 -17.98 -30.76
C TYR A 239 20.01 -19.15 -29.98
N GLY A 240 18.80 -19.58 -30.30
CA GLY A 240 18.28 -20.83 -29.72
C GLY A 240 19.11 -22.02 -30.20
N ASP A 241 19.16 -23.10 -29.42
CA ASP A 241 19.61 -24.41 -29.91
C ASP A 241 18.79 -24.87 -31.14
N ASP A 242 17.62 -24.27 -31.34
CA ASP A 242 16.90 -24.25 -32.61
C ASP A 242 17.47 -23.16 -33.53
N ALA A 243 18.07 -23.57 -34.65
CA ALA A 243 18.58 -22.71 -35.72
C ALA A 243 17.54 -21.74 -36.35
N ASN A 244 16.29 -21.76 -35.86
CA ASN A 244 15.16 -20.91 -36.26
C ASN A 244 14.62 -20.00 -35.14
N ALA A 245 15.22 -19.98 -33.94
CA ALA A 245 14.78 -19.09 -32.87
C ALA A 245 15.03 -17.61 -33.25
N SER A 246 13.99 -16.79 -33.23
CA SER A 246 14.06 -15.37 -33.53
C SER A 246 14.70 -14.58 -32.37
N GLU A 247 15.53 -13.59 -32.70
CA GLU A 247 16.01 -12.59 -31.73
C GLU A 247 14.81 -11.92 -31.04
N TYR A 248 14.69 -12.05 -29.72
CA TYR A 248 13.71 -11.30 -28.92
C TYR A 248 14.39 -10.65 -27.72
N VAL A 249 14.03 -9.40 -27.44
CA VAL A 249 14.50 -8.65 -26.28
C VAL A 249 13.58 -8.99 -25.11
N HIS A 250 14.14 -9.53 -24.03
CA HIS A 250 13.38 -9.87 -22.83
C HIS A 250 13.16 -8.59 -22.03
N ALA A 251 11.91 -8.28 -21.69
CA ALA A 251 11.58 -7.10 -20.92
C ALA A 251 10.39 -7.36 -20.00
N VAL A 252 10.53 -6.98 -18.73
CA VAL A 252 9.48 -7.05 -17.71
C VAL A 252 9.36 -5.71 -17.00
N SER A 253 8.16 -5.37 -16.54
CA SER A 253 7.87 -4.10 -15.89
C SER A 253 6.84 -4.23 -14.78
N GLY A 254 6.88 -3.27 -13.85
CA GLY A 254 6.05 -3.29 -12.66
C GLY A 254 5.63 -1.87 -12.31
N TYR A 255 4.35 -1.72 -12.01
CA TYR A 255 3.77 -0.51 -11.46
C TYR A 255 2.88 -0.87 -10.26
N ALA A 256 3.02 -0.14 -9.18
CA ALA A 256 2.16 -0.30 -8.03
C ALA A 256 1.78 1.03 -7.39
N VAL A 257 0.55 1.11 -6.90
CA VAL A 257 0.08 2.18 -6.00
C VAL A 257 -0.16 1.57 -4.62
N SER A 258 0.43 2.17 -3.59
CA SER A 258 0.28 1.75 -2.21
C SER A 258 -1.15 1.99 -1.71
N PRO A 259 -1.52 1.36 -0.58
CA PRO A 259 -2.83 1.55 0.01
C PRO A 259 -2.96 2.93 0.65
N GLY A 260 -4.16 3.50 0.57
CA GLY A 260 -4.50 4.78 1.20
C GLY A 260 -4.69 4.67 2.71
N GLY A 261 -4.49 5.79 3.42
CA GLY A 261 -4.76 5.89 4.85
C GLY A 261 -6.25 6.10 5.17
N GLY A 262 -6.67 5.76 6.38
CA GLY A 262 -8.03 5.98 6.87
C GLY A 262 -8.29 7.42 7.34
N ALA A 263 -9.53 7.90 7.26
CA ALA A 263 -9.93 9.23 7.76
C ALA A 263 -10.23 9.24 9.26
N GLY A 264 -10.18 10.39 9.95
CA GLY A 264 -10.47 10.44 11.40
C GLY A 264 -10.10 11.74 12.11
N TRP A 265 -9.90 11.67 13.43
CA TRP A 265 -9.31 12.74 14.23
C TRP A 265 -7.78 12.72 14.14
N GLY A 266 -7.28 13.21 13.01
CA GLY A 266 -5.98 12.83 12.49
C GLY A 266 -6.15 11.64 11.55
N GLY A 267 -5.82 11.85 10.27
CA GLY A 267 -5.93 10.84 9.23
C GLY A 267 -4.73 9.90 9.28
N GLY A 268 -4.95 8.64 8.96
CA GLY A 268 -3.86 7.69 8.73
C GLY A 268 -3.04 8.05 7.49
N SER A 269 -1.78 7.67 7.52
CA SER A 269 -0.85 7.82 6.40
C SER A 269 -1.03 6.67 5.40
N SER A 270 -0.52 6.82 4.18
CA SER A 270 -0.52 5.73 3.21
C SER A 270 0.60 4.73 3.54
N GLY A 271 0.51 3.52 2.99
CA GLY A 271 1.61 2.55 3.06
C GLY A 271 2.78 2.92 2.16
N GLY A 272 3.95 2.32 2.41
CA GLY A 272 5.09 2.37 1.49
C GLY A 272 4.91 1.40 0.32
N VAL A 273 5.65 1.62 -0.77
CA VAL A 273 5.63 0.74 -1.95
C VAL A 273 7.02 0.57 -2.54
N LEU A 274 7.24 -0.61 -3.12
CA LEU A 274 8.48 -1.02 -3.77
C LEU A 274 8.16 -1.69 -5.11
N ALA A 275 8.84 -1.26 -6.17
CA ALA A 275 8.97 -1.96 -7.44
C ALA A 275 10.44 -2.37 -7.61
N LEU A 276 10.70 -3.68 -7.64
CA LEU A 276 12.03 -4.29 -7.55
C LEU A 276 12.34 -5.08 -8.82
N GLY A 277 13.28 -4.59 -9.62
CA GLY A 277 13.79 -5.32 -10.78
C GLY A 277 14.89 -6.31 -10.41
N MET A 278 14.96 -7.39 -11.17
CA MET A 278 15.74 -8.58 -10.84
C MET A 278 16.42 -9.14 -12.10
N GLN A 279 17.62 -9.70 -11.92
CA GLN A 279 18.26 -10.55 -12.92
C GLN A 279 18.88 -11.78 -12.29
N LYS A 280 19.03 -12.83 -13.10
CA LYS A 280 19.84 -13.99 -12.79
C LYS A 280 20.90 -14.15 -13.87
N TYR A 281 22.16 -14.31 -13.48
CA TYR A 281 23.27 -14.53 -14.40
C TYR A 281 24.16 -15.70 -13.95
N ASP A 282 24.94 -16.25 -14.86
CA ASP A 282 25.99 -17.24 -14.56
C ASP A 282 27.31 -16.51 -14.26
N GLU A 283 27.85 -16.72 -13.06
CA GLU A 283 29.08 -16.07 -12.61
C GLU A 283 30.32 -16.44 -13.44
N HIS A 284 30.31 -17.60 -14.11
CA HIS A 284 31.42 -18.09 -14.91
C HIS A 284 31.40 -17.54 -16.34
N SER A 285 30.21 -17.43 -16.96
CA SER A 285 30.06 -16.94 -18.34
C SER A 285 29.68 -15.46 -18.45
N GLY A 286 29.14 -14.87 -17.38
CA GLY A 286 28.57 -13.51 -17.39
C GLY A 286 27.23 -13.40 -18.10
N GLU A 287 26.63 -14.51 -18.55
CA GLU A 287 25.37 -14.49 -19.29
C GLU A 287 24.13 -14.39 -18.39
N VAL A 288 23.10 -13.68 -18.83
CA VAL A 288 21.84 -13.47 -18.09
C VAL A 288 20.77 -14.46 -18.51
N TYR A 289 20.25 -15.25 -17.56
CA TYR A 289 19.28 -16.34 -17.78
C TYR A 289 17.82 -16.04 -17.46
N ALA A 290 17.56 -15.04 -16.64
CA ALA A 290 16.21 -14.62 -16.34
C ALA A 290 16.24 -13.17 -15.89
N ILE A 291 15.14 -12.50 -16.14
CA ILE A 291 14.83 -11.19 -15.57
C ILE A 291 13.48 -11.29 -14.89
N GLY A 292 13.25 -10.43 -13.92
CA GLY A 292 11.98 -10.41 -13.22
C GLY A 292 11.70 -9.05 -12.60
N MET A 293 10.44 -8.89 -12.22
CA MET A 293 9.93 -7.69 -11.57
C MET A 293 9.01 -8.06 -10.43
N GLY A 294 9.27 -7.49 -9.27
CA GLY A 294 8.43 -7.60 -8.08
C GLY A 294 7.80 -6.29 -7.70
N VAL A 295 6.55 -6.32 -7.25
CA VAL A 295 5.89 -5.18 -6.62
C VAL A 295 5.32 -5.58 -5.27
N THR A 296 5.58 -4.79 -4.24
CA THR A 296 5.03 -5.04 -2.89
C THR A 296 4.84 -3.74 -2.12
N MET A 297 3.91 -3.75 -1.16
CA MET A 297 3.50 -2.55 -0.43
C MET A 297 3.06 -2.89 1.00
N GLY A 298 3.36 -1.98 1.93
CA GLY A 298 2.81 -2.04 3.29
C GLY A 298 1.34 -1.57 3.32
N GLY A 299 0.61 -1.92 4.37
CA GLY A 299 -0.77 -1.42 4.57
C GLY A 299 -0.82 0.09 4.84
N GLY A 300 -1.96 0.73 4.62
CA GLY A 300 -2.21 2.11 5.05
C GLY A 300 -2.49 2.18 6.56
N GLY A 301 -2.20 3.30 7.21
CA GLY A 301 -2.54 3.54 8.62
C GLY A 301 -4.02 3.86 8.81
N GLY A 302 -4.58 3.53 9.96
CA GLY A 302 -5.94 3.91 10.35
C GLY A 302 -6.04 5.38 10.78
N GLY A 303 -7.22 5.97 10.62
CA GLY A 303 -7.54 7.27 11.22
C GLY A 303 -7.93 7.12 12.68
N ASP A 304 -7.67 8.15 13.49
CA ASP A 304 -7.99 8.10 14.93
C ASP A 304 -9.48 8.36 15.18
N SER A 305 -9.95 7.94 16.35
CA SER A 305 -11.30 8.21 16.83
C SER A 305 -11.30 9.33 17.88
N TYR A 306 -12.41 10.04 18.00
CA TYR A 306 -12.57 11.14 18.95
C TYR A 306 -13.91 11.05 19.68
N ILE A 307 -13.90 11.32 20.98
CA ILE A 307 -15.11 11.52 21.78
C ILE A 307 -14.96 12.86 22.50
N SER A 308 -15.97 13.71 22.37
CA SER A 308 -15.99 15.01 23.04
C SER A 308 -15.94 14.84 24.56
N PRO A 309 -15.09 15.62 25.27
CA PRO A 309 -15.05 15.62 26.73
C PRO A 309 -16.40 15.94 27.38
N GLU A 310 -17.31 16.62 26.68
CA GLU A 310 -18.64 16.99 27.18
C GLU A 310 -19.63 15.81 27.30
N ILE A 311 -19.26 14.65 26.73
CA ILE A 311 -20.07 13.42 26.70
C ILE A 311 -19.27 12.15 27.05
N GLY A 312 -17.94 12.23 27.14
CA GLY A 312 -17.06 11.11 27.46
C GLY A 312 -17.24 10.60 28.90
N GLY A 313 -17.18 9.28 29.09
CA GLY A 313 -17.16 8.62 30.41
C GLY A 313 -18.52 8.32 31.06
N THR A 314 -19.65 8.74 30.46
CA THR A 314 -20.99 8.45 31.03
C THR A 314 -22.04 7.97 30.02
N TYR A 315 -21.88 8.28 28.71
CA TYR A 315 -22.89 7.98 27.68
C TYR A 315 -22.35 7.32 26.40
N PHE A 316 -21.04 7.32 26.20
CA PHE A 316 -20.38 6.75 25.03
C PHE A 316 -19.16 5.95 25.46
N THR A 317 -19.04 4.73 24.96
CA THR A 317 -17.90 3.82 25.17
C THR A 317 -17.42 3.36 23.79
N ALA A 318 -16.11 3.20 23.60
CA ALA A 318 -15.60 2.48 22.44
C ALA A 318 -15.93 1.00 22.65
N SER A 319 -16.72 0.40 21.78
CA SER A 319 -17.02 -1.03 21.87
C SER A 319 -15.79 -1.84 21.50
N THR A 320 -15.46 -2.84 22.32
CA THR A 320 -14.38 -3.81 22.06
C THR A 320 -14.87 -5.10 21.39
N ASP A 321 -16.20 -5.27 21.27
CA ASP A 321 -16.84 -6.56 20.90
C ASP A 321 -17.77 -6.46 19.67
N LEU A 322 -17.65 -5.40 18.86
CA LEU A 322 -18.47 -5.24 17.65
C LEU A 322 -17.70 -5.63 16.39
N GLU A 323 -18.36 -6.38 15.50
CA GLU A 323 -17.88 -6.62 14.13
C GLU A 323 -17.61 -5.27 13.41
N PRO A 324 -16.69 -5.23 12.44
CA PRO A 324 -16.40 -4.01 11.68
C PRO A 324 -17.68 -3.38 11.10
N GLY A 325 -17.94 -2.10 11.43
CA GLY A 325 -19.07 -1.34 10.91
C GLY A 325 -20.25 -1.11 11.86
N TYR A 326 -20.16 -1.51 13.13
CA TYR A 326 -21.21 -1.23 14.12
C TYR A 326 -20.83 -0.11 15.12
N LEU A 327 -21.78 0.79 15.36
CA LEU A 327 -21.78 1.77 16.44
C LEU A 327 -22.96 1.44 17.36
N GLU A 328 -22.68 0.92 18.56
CA GLU A 328 -23.71 0.68 19.57
C GLU A 328 -23.86 1.90 20.49
N TYR A 329 -25.10 2.33 20.73
CA TYR A 329 -25.44 3.47 21.58
C TYR A 329 -26.28 3.00 22.77
N GLY A 330 -25.88 3.40 23.98
CA GLY A 330 -26.65 3.20 25.20
C GLY A 330 -27.14 4.54 25.74
N PHE A 331 -28.42 4.87 25.60
CA PHE A 331 -29.01 6.00 26.30
C PHE A 331 -29.40 5.59 27.72
N CYS A 332 -28.46 5.66 28.68
CA CYS A 332 -28.81 5.56 30.08
C CYS A 332 -29.34 6.91 30.58
N PHE A 333 -30.65 7.04 30.73
CA PHE A 333 -31.22 8.16 31.49
C PHE A 333 -31.10 7.80 32.99
N PRO A 334 -30.37 8.57 33.81
CA PRO A 334 -30.57 8.47 35.25
C PRO A 334 -32.02 8.89 35.55
N ALA A 335 -32.77 7.98 36.18
CA ALA A 335 -34.09 8.25 36.72
C ALA A 335 -34.03 9.30 37.84
#